data_AF-A0A665W1W2-F1
#
_entry.id   AF-A0A665W1W2-F1
#
_cell.length_a   1.000
_cell.length_b   1.000
_cell.length_c   1.000
_cell.angle_alpha   90.00
_cell.angle_beta   90.00
_cell.angle_gamma   90.00
#
_symmetry.space_group_name_H-M   'P 1'
#
loop_
_entity.id
_entity.type
_entity.pdbx_description
1 polymer ?
#
loop_
_entity_poly.entity_id
_entity_poly.type
_entity_poly.pdbx_seq_one_letter_code
_entity_poly.pdbx_strand_id
1 'polypeptide(L)'
;MGRKLDLSGLTDDEAEHVLKVVQRDMKLRKKEEERLSEMKQELAEEGSRCSILSKQHRFNEHCCIRCCAPFTFLLNPKRQCLDCQYNVCKTCSTYSKRDKAWLCSACQKGRLRKQFKREEEAW
;
A
#
# COMPACT_ATOMS: atom_id res chain seq x y z
N MET A 1 -25.32 18.55 -6.60
CA MET A 1 -25.45 20.01 -6.41
C MET A 1 -24.96 20.33 -5.00
N GLY A 2 -23.83 21.03 -4.87
CA GLY A 2 -23.30 21.40 -3.55
C GLY A 2 -24.20 22.45 -2.89
N ARG A 3 -24.63 22.23 -1.65
CA ARG A 3 -25.31 23.26 -0.86
C ARG A 3 -24.30 24.36 -0.57
N LYS A 4 -24.67 25.61 -0.84
CA LYS A 4 -23.82 26.76 -0.54
C LYS A 4 -23.81 26.96 0.99
N LEU A 5 -22.65 26.86 1.62
CA LEU A 5 -22.49 27.27 3.01
C LEU A 5 -22.55 28.79 3.07
N ASP A 6 -23.42 29.33 3.93
CA ASP A 6 -23.39 30.75 4.29
C ASP A 6 -22.35 30.96 5.38
N LEU A 7 -21.36 31.81 5.09
CA LEU A 7 -20.24 32.13 5.97
C LEU A 7 -20.31 33.59 6.46
N SER A 8 -21.38 34.32 6.14
CA SER A 8 -21.53 35.75 6.45
C SER A 8 -21.60 36.06 7.96
N GLY A 9 -21.89 35.07 8.80
CA GLY A 9 -21.93 35.22 10.25
C GLY A 9 -20.58 35.12 10.95
N LEU A 10 -19.48 34.85 10.23
CA LEU A 10 -18.13 34.80 10.80
C LEU A 10 -17.54 36.20 10.91
N THR A 11 -16.92 36.49 12.04
CA THR A 11 -15.98 37.61 12.17
C THR A 11 -14.70 37.34 11.39
N ASP A 12 -13.92 38.38 11.09
CA ASP A 12 -12.65 38.24 10.35
C ASP A 12 -11.66 37.30 11.05
N ASP A 13 -11.56 37.37 12.37
CA ASP A 13 -10.69 36.51 13.18
C ASP A 13 -11.11 35.03 13.11
N GLU A 14 -12.42 34.76 13.17
CA GLU A 14 -12.96 33.40 13.03
C GLU A 14 -12.77 32.87 11.61
N ALA A 15 -12.99 33.71 10.60
CA ALA A 15 -12.77 33.36 9.21
C ALA A 15 -11.29 33.02 8.95
N GLU A 16 -10.35 33.79 9.51
CA GLU A 16 -8.92 33.51 9.42
C GLU A 16 -8.56 32.19 10.12
N HIS A 17 -9.14 31.93 11.29
CA HIS A 17 -8.94 30.68 12.00
C HIS A 17 -9.45 29.47 11.19
N VAL A 18 -10.67 29.55 10.64
CA VAL A 18 -11.26 28.51 9.78
C VAL A 18 -10.38 28.29 8.55
N LEU A 19 -9.90 29.36 7.91
CA LEU A 19 -9.01 29.26 6.75
C LEU A 19 -7.72 28.50 7.08
N LYS A 20 -7.12 28.76 8.26
CA LYS A 20 -5.92 28.03 8.74
C LYS A 20 -6.21 26.53 8.94
N VAL A 21 -7.41 26.15 9.39
CA VAL A 21 -7.82 24.74 9.50
C VAL A 21 -7.96 24.12 8.11
N VAL A 22 -8.68 24.77 7.20
CA VAL A 22 -8.90 24.29 5.83
C VAL A 22 -7.57 24.12 5.09
N GLN A 23 -6.66 25.10 5.17
CA GLN A 23 -5.35 25.01 4.52
C GLN A 23 -4.50 23.84 5.06
N ARG A 24 -4.57 23.54 6.36
CA ARG A 24 -3.90 22.36 6.93
C ARG A 24 -4.51 21.07 6.43
N ASP A 25 -5.84 20.98 6.39
CA ASP A 25 -6.55 19.82 5.84
C ASP A 25 -6.19 19.57 4.37
N MET A 26 -6.18 20.62 3.55
CA MET A 26 -5.78 20.52 2.14
C MET A 26 -4.33 20.04 1.97
N LYS A 27 -3.40 20.52 2.81
CA LYS A 27 -2.01 20.02 2.82
C LYS A 27 -1.93 18.55 3.21
N LEU A 28 -2.71 18.12 4.21
CA LEU A 28 -2.76 16.72 4.63
C LEU A 28 -3.32 15.81 3.54
N ARG A 29 -4.43 16.21 2.90
CA ARG A 29 -5.02 15.47 1.77
C ARG A 29 -4.06 15.33 0.61
N LYS A 30 -3.42 16.43 0.18
CA LYS A 30 -2.44 16.40 -0.91
C LYS A 30 -1.28 15.44 -0.61
N LYS A 31 -0.74 15.47 0.62
CA LYS A 31 0.34 14.57 1.03
C LYS A 31 -0.10 13.11 1.00
N GLU A 32 -1.34 12.82 1.40
CA GLU A 32 -1.89 11.46 1.37
C GLU A 32 -2.14 10.98 -0.06
N GLU A 33 -2.66 11.84 -0.93
CA GLU A 33 -2.81 11.57 -2.37
C GLU A 33 -1.47 11.22 -3.02
N GLU A 34 -0.43 12.01 -2.76
CA GLU A 34 0.94 11.76 -3.23
C GLU A 34 1.44 10.39 -2.75
N ARG A 35 1.33 10.11 -1.44
CA ARG A 35 1.74 8.84 -0.83
C ARG A 35 1.00 7.63 -1.44
N LEU A 36 -0.31 7.76 -1.70
CA LEU A 36 -1.12 6.70 -2.31
C LEU A 36 -0.80 6.51 -3.80
N SER A 37 -0.47 7.59 -4.51
CA SER A 37 -0.01 7.55 -5.91
C SER A 37 1.31 6.81 -6.04
N GLU A 38 2.31 7.16 -5.22
CA GLU A 38 3.60 6.47 -5.14
C GLU A 38 3.41 4.98 -4.82
N MET A 39 2.61 4.67 -3.80
CA MET A 39 2.29 3.28 -3.45
C MET A 39 1.65 2.50 -4.60
N LYS A 40 0.78 3.13 -5.40
CA LYS A 40 0.16 2.51 -6.56
C LYS A 40 1.19 2.21 -7.65
N GLN A 41 2.08 3.15 -7.91
CA GLN A 41 3.16 2.99 -8.89
C GLN A 41 4.11 1.86 -8.48
N GLU A 42 4.62 1.86 -7.24
CA GLU A 42 5.50 0.81 -6.72
C GLU A 42 4.87 -0.58 -6.86
N LEU A 43 3.57 -0.71 -6.56
CA LEU A 43 2.86 -1.99 -6.69
C LEU A 43 2.70 -2.43 -8.15
N ALA A 44 2.55 -1.49 -9.08
CA ALA A 44 2.47 -1.78 -10.50
C ALA A 44 3.82 -2.24 -11.05
N GLU A 45 4.90 -1.53 -10.72
CA GLU A 45 6.27 -1.87 -11.09
C GLU A 45 6.67 -3.25 -10.55
N GLU A 46 6.37 -3.51 -9.28
CA GLU A 46 6.64 -4.78 -8.63
C GLU A 46 5.80 -5.93 -9.24
N GLY A 47 4.56 -5.65 -9.67
CA GLY A 47 3.72 -6.58 -10.41
C GLY A 47 4.32 -6.95 -11.76
N SER A 48 4.79 -5.97 -12.53
CA SER A 48 5.47 -6.16 -13.81
C SER A 48 6.75 -6.98 -13.65
N ARG A 49 7.57 -6.65 -12.65
CA ARG A 49 8.78 -7.40 -12.30
C ARG A 49 8.48 -8.86 -11.99
N CYS A 50 7.49 -9.13 -11.14
CA CYS A 50 7.09 -10.51 -10.80
C CYS A 50 6.60 -11.30 -12.02
N SER A 51 5.88 -10.66 -12.94
CA SER A 51 5.39 -11.27 -14.18
C SER A 51 6.53 -11.72 -15.11
N ILE A 52 7.65 -11.01 -15.10
CA ILE A 52 8.86 -11.37 -15.86
C ILE A 52 9.59 -12.51 -15.15
N LEU A 53 9.85 -12.38 -13.85
CA LEU A 53 10.59 -13.37 -13.06
C LEU A 53 9.87 -14.71 -12.96
N SER A 54 8.54 -14.74 -12.89
CA SER A 54 7.77 -15.98 -12.81
C SER A 54 7.82 -16.83 -14.08
N LYS A 55 8.15 -16.22 -15.23
CA LYS A 55 8.35 -16.94 -16.51
C LYS A 55 9.74 -17.57 -16.60
N GLN A 56 10.70 -17.13 -15.79
CA GLN A 56 12.02 -17.73 -15.77
C GLN A 56 11.95 -19.11 -15.12
N HIS A 57 12.48 -20.11 -15.80
CA HIS A 57 12.39 -21.52 -15.41
C HIS A 57 12.86 -21.71 -13.96
N ARG A 58 11.92 -22.18 -13.10
CA ARG A 58 12.14 -22.49 -11.68
C ARG A 58 12.71 -21.35 -10.84
N PHE A 59 12.67 -20.10 -11.31
CA PHE A 59 13.22 -18.96 -10.56
C PHE A 59 12.57 -18.87 -9.18
N ASN A 60 11.24 -18.91 -9.09
CA ASN A 60 10.55 -18.79 -7.80
C ASN A 60 10.55 -20.08 -6.96
N GLU A 61 11.06 -21.18 -7.49
CA GLU A 61 11.34 -22.37 -6.67
C GLU A 61 12.63 -22.19 -5.86
N HIS A 62 13.60 -21.46 -6.43
CA HIS A 62 14.96 -21.31 -5.90
C HIS A 62 15.23 -19.93 -5.30
N CYS A 63 14.53 -18.89 -5.72
CA CYS A 63 14.77 -17.50 -5.31
C CYS A 63 13.47 -16.81 -4.85
N CYS A 64 13.61 -15.91 -3.89
CA CYS A 64 12.51 -15.04 -3.47
C CYS A 64 12.07 -14.14 -4.62
N ILE A 65 10.77 -14.09 -4.92
CA ILE A 65 10.25 -13.25 -6.02
C ILE A 65 10.48 -11.75 -5.79
N ARG A 66 10.62 -11.31 -4.53
CA ARG A 66 10.73 -9.90 -4.15
C ARG A 66 12.17 -9.39 -4.19
N CYS A 67 13.09 -10.06 -3.48
CA CYS A 67 14.49 -9.62 -3.38
C CYS A 67 15.45 -10.39 -4.31
N CYS A 68 14.98 -11.39 -5.04
CA CYS A 68 15.78 -12.29 -5.88
C CYS A 68 16.86 -13.10 -5.15
N ALA A 69 16.94 -13.03 -3.81
CA ALA A 69 17.88 -13.82 -3.04
C ALA A 69 17.52 -15.31 -3.07
N PRO A 70 18.51 -16.23 -3.17
CA PRO A 70 18.26 -17.66 -3.17
C PRO A 70 17.69 -18.11 -1.81
N PHE A 71 16.81 -19.10 -1.85
CA PHE A 71 16.35 -19.79 -0.66
C PHE A 71 17.45 -20.72 -0.15
N THR A 72 17.63 -20.73 1.16
CA THR A 72 18.53 -21.64 1.86
C THR A 72 17.80 -22.23 3.04
N PHE A 73 17.99 -23.53 3.29
CA PHE A 73 17.17 -24.28 4.25
C PHE A 73 17.18 -23.66 5.66
N LEU A 74 18.32 -23.17 6.13
CA LEU A 74 18.49 -22.64 7.49
C LEU A 74 18.39 -21.11 7.59
N LEU A 75 19.05 -20.38 6.68
CA LEU A 75 19.21 -18.92 6.81
C LEU A 75 18.12 -18.14 6.10
N ASN A 76 17.59 -18.69 5.00
CA ASN A 76 16.61 -18.01 4.17
C ASN A 76 15.47 -18.97 3.76
N PRO A 77 14.68 -19.47 4.73
CA PRO A 77 13.64 -20.45 4.45
C PRO A 77 12.55 -19.87 3.57
N LYS A 78 12.02 -20.74 2.71
CA LYS A 78 10.96 -20.45 1.74
C LYS A 78 9.59 -20.38 2.43
N ARG A 79 8.78 -19.38 2.08
CA ARG A 79 7.37 -19.23 2.53
C ARG A 79 6.49 -18.89 1.34
N GLN A 80 5.27 -19.40 1.31
CA GLN A 80 4.31 -19.06 0.26
C GLN A 80 3.40 -17.91 0.69
N CYS A 81 3.26 -16.89 -0.15
CA CYS A 81 2.32 -15.80 0.06
C CYS A 81 0.88 -16.27 -0.20
N LEU A 82 -0.05 -16.01 0.73
CA LEU A 82 -1.46 -16.37 0.59
C LEU A 82 -2.12 -15.72 -0.64
N ASP A 83 -1.81 -14.45 -0.92
CA ASP A 83 -2.53 -13.69 -1.95
C ASP A 83 -2.05 -13.97 -3.37
N CYS A 84 -0.73 -14.04 -3.57
CA CYS A 84 -0.14 -14.16 -4.90
C CYS A 84 0.52 -15.50 -5.18
N GLN A 85 0.51 -16.42 -4.21
CA GLN A 85 1.05 -17.79 -4.30
C GLN A 85 2.55 -17.92 -4.62
N TYR A 86 3.26 -16.80 -4.82
CA TYR A 86 4.70 -16.78 -4.95
C TYR A 86 5.43 -17.11 -3.65
N ASN A 87 6.59 -17.74 -3.80
CA ASN A 87 7.53 -17.98 -2.73
C ASN A 87 8.34 -16.73 -2.38
N VAL A 88 8.49 -16.49 -1.08
CA VAL A 88 9.17 -15.33 -0.51
C VAL A 88 10.02 -15.73 0.70
N CYS A 89 11.07 -14.95 0.93
CA CYS A 89 11.95 -15.13 2.08
C CYS A 89 11.33 -14.59 3.38
N LYS A 90 12.05 -14.79 4.49
CA LYS A 90 11.64 -14.25 5.79
C LYS A 90 11.53 -12.73 5.82
N THR A 91 12.45 -12.01 5.18
CA THR A 91 12.50 -10.55 5.21
C THR A 91 11.46 -9.90 4.29
N CYS A 92 11.02 -10.60 3.25
CA CYS A 92 9.99 -10.11 2.33
C CYS A 92 8.59 -10.63 2.67
N SER A 93 8.38 -11.21 3.86
CA SER A 93 7.09 -11.72 4.30
C SER A 93 6.75 -11.39 5.75
N THR A 94 5.47 -11.21 6.02
CA THR A 94 4.89 -10.98 7.34
C THR A 94 3.80 -12.02 7.60
N TYR A 95 3.70 -12.51 8.83
CA TYR A 95 2.62 -13.42 9.22
C TYR A 95 1.35 -12.64 9.56
N SER A 96 0.25 -12.90 8.86
CA SER A 96 -1.08 -12.41 9.20
C SER A 96 -1.69 -13.30 10.27
N LYS A 97 -1.81 -12.80 11.51
CA LYS A 97 -2.50 -13.51 12.59
C LYS A 97 -3.97 -13.79 12.24
N ARG A 98 -4.60 -12.86 11.53
CA ARG A 98 -6.02 -12.94 11.11
C ARG A 98 -6.25 -14.09 10.14
N ASP A 99 -5.41 -14.16 9.10
CA ASP A 99 -5.55 -15.16 8.04
C ASP A 99 -4.79 -16.47 8.36
N LYS A 100 -4.06 -16.48 9.47
CA LYS A 100 -3.13 -17.54 9.88
C LYS A 100 -2.13 -17.94 8.78
N ALA A 101 -1.72 -16.97 7.95
CA ALA A 101 -0.93 -17.21 6.74
C ALA A 101 0.15 -16.14 6.52
N TRP A 102 1.13 -16.46 5.67
CA TRP A 102 2.17 -15.51 5.27
C TRP A 102 1.70 -14.62 4.12
N LEU A 103 2.05 -13.33 4.19
CA LEU A 103 1.83 -12.37 3.13
C LEU A 103 3.18 -11.77 2.72
N CYS A 104 3.42 -11.62 1.42
CA CYS A 104 4.57 -10.85 0.97
C CYS A 104 4.36 -9.34 1.18
N SER A 105 5.46 -8.60 1.25
CA SER A 105 5.44 -7.14 1.45
C SER A 105 4.55 -6.41 0.43
N ALA A 106 4.57 -6.81 -0.84
CA ALA A 106 3.73 -6.19 -1.87
C ALA A 106 2.23 -6.48 -1.67
N CYS A 107 1.85 -7.72 -1.32
CA CYS A 107 0.46 -8.06 -1.05
C CYS A 107 -0.06 -7.37 0.21
N GLN A 108 0.76 -7.28 1.26
CA GLN A 108 0.45 -6.51 2.46
C GLN A 108 0.19 -5.03 2.13
N LYS A 109 1.10 -4.40 1.38
CA LYS A 109 0.95 -3.01 0.89
C LYS A 109 -0.30 -2.86 0.01
N GLY A 110 -0.58 -3.83 -0.85
CA GLY A 110 -1.79 -3.86 -1.70
C GLY A 110 -3.10 -3.94 -0.91
N ARG A 111 -3.15 -4.72 0.19
CA ARG A 111 -4.31 -4.78 1.09
C ARG A 111 -4.56 -3.44 1.78
N LEU A 112 -3.50 -2.78 2.26
CA LEU A 112 -3.60 -1.44 2.85
C LEU A 112 -4.16 -0.44 1.84
N ARG A 113 -3.64 -0.40 0.61
CA ARG A 113 -4.15 0.48 -0.45
C ARG A 113 -5.64 0.25 -0.75
N LYS A 114 -6.07 -1.01 -0.81
CA LYS A 114 -7.48 -1.38 -1.02
C LYS A 114 -8.36 -0.94 0.16
N GLN A 115 -7.84 -0.95 1.38
CA GLN A 115 -8.57 -0.46 2.54
C GLN A 115 -8.78 1.06 2.46
N PHE A 116 -7.72 1.83 2.19
CA PHE A 116 -7.83 3.28 2.03
C PHE A 116 -8.84 3.68 0.94
N LYS A 117 -8.83 3.00 -0.21
CA LYS A 117 -9.82 3.26 -1.28
C LYS A 117 -11.27 3.05 -0.83
N ARG A 118 -11.54 2.00 -0.05
CA ARG A 118 -12.90 1.74 0.47
C ARG A 118 -13.33 2.79 1.48
N GLU A 119 -12.39 3.28 2.29
CA GLU A 119 -12.66 4.36 3.24
C GLU A 119 -12.93 5.68 2.51
N GLU A 120 -12.24 5.96 1.39
CA GLU A 120 -12.48 7.13 0.54
C GLU A 120 -13.86 7.09 -0.16
N GLU A 121 -14.27 5.92 -0.68
CA GLU A 121 -15.56 5.73 -1.35
C GLU A 121 -16.77 5.72 -0.38
N ALA A 122 -16.53 5.62 0.94
CA ALA A 122 -17.58 5.50 1.95
C ALA A 122 -18.09 6.86 2.51
N TRP A 123 -17.52 7.99 2.09
CA TRP A 123 -17.89 9.34 2.54
C TRP A 123 -18.28 10.28 1.40
#